data_AF-A0A928CJG3-F1
#
_entry.id   AF-A0A928CJG3-F1
#
_cell.length_a   1.000
_cell.length_b   1.000
_cell.length_c   1.000
_cell.angle_alpha   90.00
_cell.angle_beta   90.00
_cell.angle_gamma   90.00
#
_symmetry.space_group_name_H-M   'P 1'
#
loop_
_entity.id
_entity.type
_entity.pdbx_description
1 polymer ?
#
loop_
_entity_poly.entity_id
_entity_poly.type
_entity_poly.pdbx_seq_one_letter_code
_entity_poly.pdbx_strand_id
1 'polypeptide(L)'
;MCNKCDKCPCKDNDKFTTKDLYAELFHCRDFELQHLWQRSIFLAGFMVALFTLYGSFISDNLSHKLNFDVNNTCVESNYITIKGSLSVNENLSNQTTLHYFAFFIGCVGIILSQLFIMMIKGSKRWYEQYEQSIFWFYENDSDLFSDELNKKLEAHLGDEKYPHFGDLRKIKGSRINNSLFNTNAGYYSVSRINIVLGQLLCLVWIGISGFHLFNIFNEIFTTDKNIKSLFTTNNQTITSIFIFLVTSFTIFLLVWLFTLVLTKKVNSQD
;
A
#
# COMPACT_ATOMS: atom_id res chain seq x y z
N MET A 1 2.07 45.81 33.75
CA MET A 1 2.88 45.31 34.89
C MET A 1 2.73 43.80 34.97
N CYS A 2 3.76 43.08 34.52
CA CYS A 2 4.05 41.72 34.99
C CYS A 2 5.59 41.63 35.04
N ASN A 3 6.10 41.21 36.19
CA ASN A 3 7.46 41.45 36.67
C ASN A 3 8.45 40.36 36.23
N LYS A 4 9.72 40.78 36.09
CA LYS A 4 10.98 40.08 36.35
C LYS A 4 10.97 38.55 36.25
N CYS A 5 11.66 38.06 35.22
CA CYS A 5 12.47 36.83 35.31
C CYS A 5 13.91 37.20 34.90
N ASP A 6 14.66 37.75 35.86
CA ASP A 6 16.12 37.90 35.80
C ASP A 6 16.73 36.51 36.08
N LYS A 7 17.36 35.88 35.07
CA LYS A 7 18.32 34.73 35.10
C LYS A 7 18.11 33.66 34.00
N CYS A 8 17.83 34.07 32.77
CA CYS A 8 18.29 33.29 31.63
C CYS A 8 19.37 34.13 30.93
N PRO A 9 20.58 33.59 30.66
CA PRO A 9 21.43 34.25 29.69
C PRO A 9 20.68 34.20 28.37
N CYS A 10 20.07 35.32 27.98
CA CYS A 10 19.66 35.54 26.61
C CYS A 10 20.96 35.53 25.81
N LYS A 11 21.35 34.34 25.33
CA LYS A 11 22.35 34.21 24.28
C LYS A 11 21.93 35.16 23.19
N ASP A 12 22.86 36.03 22.81
CA ASP A 12 22.73 36.96 21.72
C ASP A 12 22.08 36.28 20.52
N ASN A 13 21.28 37.05 19.79
CA ASN A 13 20.57 36.63 18.58
C ASN A 13 21.53 35.92 17.60
N ASP A 14 21.67 34.60 17.71
CA ASP A 14 22.23 33.74 16.67
C ASP A 14 21.28 33.89 15.49
N LYS A 15 21.60 34.84 14.59
CA LYS A 15 20.88 35.03 13.34
C LYS A 15 21.00 33.71 12.59
N PHE A 16 19.90 32.96 12.54
CA PHE A 16 19.78 31.75 11.75
C PHE A 16 20.24 32.06 10.32
N THR A 17 21.38 31.48 9.91
CA THR A 17 21.97 31.80 8.61
C THR A 17 21.26 31.03 7.50
N THR A 18 21.34 31.49 6.26
CA THR A 18 20.78 30.77 5.10
C THR A 18 21.42 29.39 4.93
N LYS A 19 22.70 29.27 5.32
CA LYS A 19 23.44 28.01 5.37
C LYS A 19 22.89 27.04 6.42
N ASP A 20 22.51 27.54 7.61
CA ASP A 20 21.88 26.71 8.65
C ASP A 20 20.50 26.21 8.20
N LEU A 21 19.71 27.08 7.55
CA LEU A 21 18.42 26.70 6.96
C LEU A 21 18.58 25.63 5.86
N TYR A 22 19.56 25.81 4.98
CA TYR A 22 19.88 24.84 3.93
C TYR A 22 20.27 23.49 4.53
N ALA A 23 21.15 23.47 5.54
CA ALA A 23 21.54 22.25 6.23
C ALA A 23 20.34 21.56 6.90
N GLU A 24 19.44 22.32 7.53
CA GLU A 24 18.23 21.76 8.15
C GLU A 24 17.27 21.17 7.11
N LEU A 25 17.11 21.81 5.94
CA LEU A 25 16.27 21.27 4.85
C LEU A 25 16.83 19.95 4.31
N PHE A 26 18.16 19.83 4.19
CA PHE A 26 18.82 18.57 3.84
C PHE A 26 18.58 17.48 4.88
N HIS A 27 18.75 17.84 6.15
CA HIS A 27 18.49 16.94 7.26
C HIS A 27 17.03 16.46 7.27
N CYS A 28 16.06 17.37 7.10
CA CYS A 28 14.64 17.04 6.99
C CYS A 28 14.32 16.13 5.80
N ARG A 29 14.93 16.39 4.63
CA ARG A 29 14.77 15.53 3.45
C ARG A 29 15.26 14.11 3.72
N ASP A 30 16.47 13.98 4.24
CA ASP A 30 17.08 12.67 4.49
C ASP A 30 16.32 11.92 5.59
N PHE A 31 15.88 12.64 6.63
CA PHE A 31 14.96 12.13 7.65
C PHE A 31 13.69 11.56 7.00
N GLU A 32 12.99 12.31 6.14
CA GLU A 32 11.75 11.85 5.54
C GLU A 32 11.96 10.68 4.56
N LEU A 33 13.06 10.66 3.80
CA LEU A 33 13.40 9.54 2.92
C LEU A 33 13.69 8.23 3.68
N GLN A 34 14.43 8.32 4.79
CA GLN A 34 14.71 7.16 5.65
C GLN A 34 13.43 6.66 6.33
N HIS A 35 12.62 7.58 6.86
CA HIS A 35 11.38 7.23 7.52
C HIS A 35 10.30 6.75 6.52
N LEU A 36 10.33 7.19 5.26
CA LEU A 36 9.42 6.67 4.22
C LEU A 36 9.58 5.15 4.06
N TRP A 37 10.83 4.67 3.95
CA TRP A 37 11.11 3.25 3.85
C TRP A 37 10.74 2.50 5.14
N GLN A 38 11.12 3.04 6.30
CA GLN A 38 10.84 2.43 7.59
C GLN A 38 9.32 2.31 7.87
N ARG A 39 8.55 3.36 7.56
CA ARG A 39 7.09 3.34 7.70
C ARG A 39 6.46 2.38 6.69
N SER A 40 7.00 2.28 5.48
CA SER A 40 6.55 1.34 4.45
C SER A 40 6.73 -0.12 4.85
N ILE A 41 7.90 -0.49 5.41
CA ILE A 41 8.16 -1.88 5.82
C ILE A 41 7.30 -2.30 7.03
N PHE A 42 7.04 -1.37 7.96
CA PHE A 42 6.15 -1.60 9.08
C PHE A 42 4.75 -2.01 8.60
N LEU A 43 4.17 -1.26 7.68
CA LEU A 43 2.83 -1.55 7.17
C LEU A 43 2.80 -2.78 6.24
N ALA A 44 3.87 -3.02 5.50
CA ALA A 44 4.04 -4.26 4.73
C ALA A 44 4.01 -5.50 5.64
N GLY A 45 4.57 -5.42 6.85
CA GLY A 45 4.49 -6.49 7.84
C GLY A 45 3.05 -6.87 8.22
N PHE A 46 2.19 -5.89 8.49
CA PHE A 46 0.77 -6.15 8.75
C PHE A 46 0.04 -6.75 7.54
N MET A 47 0.42 -6.35 6.33
CA MET A 47 -0.14 -6.94 5.10
C MET A 47 0.19 -8.42 4.98
N VAL A 48 1.45 -8.78 5.18
CA VAL A 48 1.89 -10.19 5.16
C VAL A 48 1.18 -10.99 6.25
N ALA A 49 1.05 -10.43 7.45
CA ALA A 49 0.31 -11.05 8.54
C ALA A 49 -1.17 -11.29 8.18
N LEU A 50 -1.84 -10.32 7.56
CA LEU A 50 -3.23 -10.48 7.10
C LEU A 50 -3.38 -11.53 6.00
N PHE A 51 -2.49 -11.57 5.01
CA PHE A 51 -2.52 -12.62 3.99
C PHE A 51 -2.30 -14.00 4.59
N THR A 52 -1.39 -14.11 5.56
CA THR A 52 -1.14 -15.36 6.28
C THR A 52 -2.35 -15.78 7.11
N LEU A 53 -2.98 -14.83 7.81
CA LEU A 53 -4.21 -15.06 8.57
C LEU A 53 -5.35 -15.51 7.65
N TYR A 54 -5.53 -14.85 6.51
CA TYR A 54 -6.53 -15.25 5.52
C TYR A 54 -6.23 -16.64 4.94
N GLY A 55 -4.98 -16.89 4.52
CA GLY A 55 -4.58 -18.15 3.91
C GLY A 55 -4.72 -19.34 4.85
N SER A 56 -4.26 -19.21 6.10
CA SER A 56 -4.45 -20.24 7.14
C SER A 56 -5.92 -20.49 7.43
N PHE A 57 -6.71 -19.43 7.61
CA PHE A 57 -8.15 -19.55 7.82
C PHE A 57 -8.85 -20.32 6.69
N ILE A 58 -8.56 -20.00 5.43
CA ILE A 58 -9.16 -20.70 4.29
C ILE A 58 -8.65 -22.15 4.19
N SER A 59 -7.35 -22.39 4.42
CA SER A 59 -6.75 -23.72 4.37
C SER A 59 -7.37 -24.67 5.40
N ASP A 60 -7.52 -24.21 6.65
CA ASP A 60 -8.09 -25.03 7.73
C ASP A 60 -9.54 -25.40 7.41
N ASN A 61 -10.34 -24.43 6.96
CA ASN A 61 -11.73 -24.68 6.60
C ASN A 61 -11.89 -25.53 5.32
N LEU A 62 -10.97 -25.43 4.36
CA LEU A 62 -10.97 -26.27 3.16
C LEU A 62 -10.64 -27.72 3.50
N SER A 63 -9.65 -27.93 4.39
CA SER A 63 -9.25 -29.26 4.83
C SER A 63 -10.38 -29.99 5.57
N HIS A 64 -11.15 -29.28 6.39
CA HIS A 64 -12.32 -29.85 7.07
C HIS A 64 -13.47 -30.19 6.10
N LYS A 65 -13.54 -29.55 4.93
CA LYS A 65 -14.60 -29.79 3.93
C LYS A 65 -14.33 -31.02 3.07
N LEU A 66 -13.06 -31.40 2.89
CA LEU A 66 -12.64 -32.51 2.04
C LEU A 66 -12.19 -33.72 2.88
N ASN A 67 -13.04 -34.75 2.96
CA ASN A 67 -12.66 -36.02 3.58
C ASN A 67 -12.35 -37.04 2.49
N PHE A 68 -11.08 -37.39 2.33
CA PHE A 68 -10.65 -38.49 1.47
C PHE A 68 -10.64 -39.78 2.28
N ASP A 69 -11.57 -40.69 1.97
CA ASP A 69 -11.66 -41.98 2.63
C ASP A 69 -11.10 -43.07 1.69
N VAL A 70 -10.26 -43.96 2.22
CA VAL A 70 -9.66 -45.07 1.46
C VAL A 70 -10.43 -46.34 1.80
N ASN A 71 -11.38 -46.67 0.95
CA ASN A 71 -12.39 -47.65 1.31
C ASN A 71 -11.94 -49.08 0.99
N ASN A 72 -11.02 -49.27 0.03
CA ASN A 72 -10.51 -50.59 -0.35
C ASN A 72 -9.06 -50.54 -0.85
N THR A 73 -8.22 -51.40 -0.30
CA THR A 73 -6.88 -51.71 -0.82
C THR A 73 -6.84 -53.18 -1.25
N CYS A 74 -6.59 -53.42 -2.53
CA CYS A 74 -6.41 -54.77 -3.07
C CYS A 74 -4.91 -54.98 -3.30
N VAL A 75 -4.35 -56.05 -2.72
CA VAL A 75 -2.94 -56.43 -2.90
C VAL A 75 -2.90 -57.69 -3.74
N GLU A 76 -2.34 -57.58 -4.95
CA GLU A 76 -2.00 -58.71 -5.81
C GLU A 76 -0.47 -58.82 -5.87
N SER A 77 0.08 -60.01 -6.16
CA SER A 77 1.52 -60.32 -5.96
C SER A 77 2.52 -59.34 -6.61
N ASN A 78 2.10 -58.51 -7.57
CA ASN A 78 2.96 -57.57 -8.30
C ASN A 78 2.49 -56.11 -8.27
N TYR A 79 1.33 -55.77 -7.70
CA TYR A 79 0.87 -54.38 -7.58
C TYR A 79 -0.21 -54.18 -6.51
N ILE A 80 -0.31 -52.94 -6.02
CA ILE A 80 -1.31 -52.50 -5.05
C ILE A 80 -2.31 -51.59 -5.78
N THR A 81 -3.60 -51.89 -5.67
CA THR A 81 -4.68 -51.01 -6.14
C THR A 81 -5.33 -50.32 -4.97
N ILE A 82 -5.30 -48.98 -4.96
CA ILE A 82 -5.95 -48.13 -3.95
C ILE A 82 -7.20 -47.52 -4.59
N LYS A 83 -8.39 -47.82 -4.04
CA LYS A 83 -9.63 -47.11 -4.39
C LYS A 83 -10.03 -46.23 -3.21
N GLY A 84 -10.04 -44.91 -3.45
CA GLY A 84 -10.53 -43.92 -2.48
C GLY A 84 -11.78 -43.21 -2.99
N SER A 85 -12.59 -42.71 -2.07
CA SER A 85 -13.70 -41.81 -2.35
C SER A 85 -13.45 -40.46 -1.71
N LEU A 86 -13.58 -39.38 -2.50
CA LEU A 86 -13.60 -38.03 -1.97
C LEU A 86 -15.03 -37.68 -1.55
N SER A 87 -15.24 -37.49 -0.25
CA SER A 87 -16.52 -37.05 0.32
C SER A 87 -16.43 -35.58 0.72
N VAL A 88 -17.46 -34.81 0.36
CA VAL A 88 -17.59 -33.39 0.72
C VAL A 88 -18.54 -33.30 1.91
N ASN A 89 -18.06 -32.78 3.04
CA ASN A 89 -18.91 -32.56 4.20
C ASN A 89 -19.68 -31.23 4.03
N GLU A 90 -20.95 -31.32 3.62
CA GLU A 90 -21.81 -30.16 3.34
C GLU A 90 -22.52 -29.64 4.60
N ASN A 91 -21.76 -29.18 5.60
CA ASN A 91 -22.35 -28.43 6.71
C ASN A 91 -22.58 -26.96 6.29
N LEU A 92 -23.79 -26.67 5.78
CA LEU A 92 -24.19 -25.36 5.23
C LEU A 92 -23.94 -24.18 6.20
N SER A 93 -24.18 -24.35 7.51
CA SER A 93 -23.97 -23.28 8.51
C SER A 93 -22.51 -22.84 8.67
N ASN A 94 -21.58 -23.77 8.48
CA ASN A 94 -20.15 -23.49 8.62
C ASN A 94 -19.63 -22.74 7.38
N GLN A 95 -20.25 -22.96 6.23
CA GLN A 95 -19.87 -22.30 4.99
C GLN A 95 -20.22 -20.80 4.98
N THR A 96 -21.43 -20.42 5.42
CA THR A 96 -21.80 -19.01 5.48
C THR A 96 -20.94 -18.23 6.49
N THR A 97 -20.65 -18.85 7.64
CA THR A 97 -19.79 -18.27 8.69
C THR A 97 -18.38 -18.00 8.17
N LEU A 98 -17.84 -18.91 7.34
CA LEU A 98 -16.56 -18.75 6.66
C LEU A 98 -16.57 -17.50 5.77
N HIS A 99 -17.57 -17.36 4.90
CA HIS A 99 -17.62 -16.23 3.99
C HIS A 99 -17.73 -14.89 4.72
N TYR A 100 -18.49 -14.81 5.82
CA TYR A 100 -18.56 -13.59 6.65
C TYR A 100 -17.21 -13.21 7.26
N PHE A 101 -16.50 -14.18 7.84
CA PHE A 101 -15.20 -13.91 8.47
C PHE A 101 -14.14 -13.53 7.44
N ALA A 102 -14.11 -14.24 6.31
CA ALA A 102 -13.22 -13.93 5.20
C ALA A 102 -13.50 -12.55 4.59
N PHE A 103 -14.76 -12.16 4.46
CA PHE A 103 -15.15 -10.81 4.04
C PHE A 103 -14.66 -9.74 5.03
N PHE A 104 -14.80 -9.98 6.33
CA PHE A 104 -14.30 -9.07 7.37
C PHE A 104 -12.78 -8.87 7.27
N ILE A 105 -12.01 -9.96 7.15
CA ILE A 105 -10.55 -9.87 6.93
C ILE A 105 -10.25 -9.06 5.66
N GLY A 106 -11.00 -9.30 4.59
CA GLY A 106 -10.88 -8.56 3.34
C GLY A 106 -11.08 -7.05 3.51
N CYS A 107 -12.11 -6.63 4.26
CA CYS A 107 -12.34 -5.22 4.57
C CYS A 107 -11.17 -4.59 5.35
N VAL A 108 -10.62 -5.30 6.34
CA VAL A 108 -9.43 -4.84 7.08
C VAL A 108 -8.24 -4.68 6.12
N GLY A 109 -8.04 -5.62 5.19
CA GLY A 109 -7.01 -5.55 4.15
C GLY A 109 -7.16 -4.33 3.23
N ILE A 110 -8.39 -3.99 2.83
CA ILE A 110 -8.68 -2.77 2.05
C ILE A 110 -8.26 -1.52 2.84
N ILE A 111 -8.66 -1.43 4.11
CA ILE A 111 -8.35 -0.27 4.97
C ILE A 111 -6.84 -0.11 5.14
N LEU A 112 -6.11 -1.18 5.45
CA LEU A 112 -4.65 -1.12 5.55
C LEU A 112 -4.00 -0.71 4.22
N SER A 113 -4.59 -1.09 3.08
CA SER A 113 -4.04 -0.75 1.75
C SER A 113 -4.20 0.74 1.47
N GLN A 114 -5.34 1.33 1.86
CA GLN A 114 -5.54 2.77 1.77
C GLN A 114 -4.60 3.54 2.70
N LEU A 115 -4.40 3.07 3.94
CA LEU A 115 -3.42 3.64 4.86
C LEU A 115 -2.00 3.59 4.25
N PHE A 116 -1.66 2.51 3.55
CA PHE A 116 -0.39 2.38 2.85
C PHE A 116 -0.22 3.45 1.78
N ILE A 117 -1.22 3.62 0.92
CA ILE A 117 -1.18 4.61 -0.16
C ILE A 117 -1.09 6.04 0.43
N MET A 118 -1.90 6.36 1.43
CA MET A 118 -1.92 7.69 2.05
C MET A 118 -0.60 8.03 2.73
N MET A 119 -0.02 7.09 3.46
CA MET A 119 1.27 7.25 4.12
C MET A 119 2.39 7.54 3.11
N ILE A 120 2.48 6.77 2.02
CA ILE A 120 3.51 6.99 0.99
C ILE A 120 3.29 8.32 0.25
N LYS A 121 2.05 8.68 -0.08
CA LYS A 121 1.75 9.96 -0.73
C LYS A 121 2.08 11.16 0.18
N GLY A 122 1.81 11.03 1.48
CA GLY A 122 2.15 12.05 2.48
C GLY A 122 3.66 12.27 2.56
N SER A 123 4.43 11.19 2.76
CA SER A 123 5.90 11.28 2.77
C SER A 123 6.46 11.77 1.44
N LYS A 124 5.80 11.42 0.33
CA LYS A 124 6.17 11.90 -1.00
C LYS A 124 6.08 13.42 -1.14
N ARG A 125 4.96 14.00 -0.70
CA ARG A 125 4.75 15.46 -0.76
C ARG A 125 5.83 16.22 0.01
N TRP A 126 6.20 15.74 1.20
CA TRP A 126 7.19 16.41 2.04
C TRP A 126 8.60 16.37 1.48
N TYR A 127 9.09 15.21 1.01
CA TYR A 127 10.43 15.18 0.43
C TYR A 127 10.52 16.01 -0.87
N GLU A 128 9.47 15.99 -1.71
CA GLU A 128 9.44 16.83 -2.93
C GLU A 128 9.44 18.33 -2.58
N GLN A 129 8.75 18.72 -1.49
CA GLN A 129 8.78 20.09 -0.98
C GLN A 129 10.17 20.49 -0.47
N TYR A 130 10.87 19.60 0.26
CA TYR A 130 12.24 19.85 0.71
C TYR A 130 13.20 19.96 -0.47
N GLU A 131 13.10 19.10 -1.48
CA GLU A 131 13.91 19.17 -2.70
C GLU A 131 13.69 20.49 -3.46
N GLN A 132 12.44 20.95 -3.59
CA GLN A 132 12.12 22.24 -4.20
C GLN A 132 12.70 23.42 -3.40
N SER A 133 12.61 23.36 -2.08
CA SER A 133 13.14 24.41 -1.19
C SER A 133 14.67 24.47 -1.28
N ILE A 134 15.33 23.31 -1.28
CA ILE A 134 16.78 23.18 -1.49
C ILE A 134 17.20 23.77 -2.84
N PHE A 135 16.46 23.44 -3.91
CA PHE A 135 16.71 23.96 -5.25
C PHE A 135 16.59 25.49 -5.29
N TRP A 136 15.56 26.04 -4.62
CA TRP A 136 15.37 27.49 -4.54
C TRP A 136 16.54 28.21 -3.86
N PHE A 137 17.07 27.68 -2.74
CA PHE A 137 18.25 28.25 -2.07
C PHE A 137 19.49 28.16 -2.97
N TYR A 138 19.67 27.03 -3.65
CA TYR A 138 20.79 26.82 -4.56
C TYR A 138 20.81 27.80 -5.74
N GLU A 139 19.64 28.14 -6.30
CA GLU A 139 19.55 29.03 -7.46
C GLU A 139 19.58 30.52 -7.09
N ASN A 140 19.12 30.89 -5.89
CA ASN A 140 18.91 32.29 -5.52
C ASN A 140 19.90 32.83 -4.46
N ASP A 141 20.68 32.00 -3.78
CA ASP A 141 21.65 32.43 -2.78
C ASP A 141 23.09 32.20 -3.28
N SER A 142 23.66 33.24 -3.89
CA SER A 142 25.05 33.23 -4.41
C SER A 142 26.10 33.05 -3.31
N ASP A 143 25.77 33.42 -2.08
CA ASP A 143 26.69 33.47 -0.95
C ASP A 143 26.66 32.17 -0.13
N LEU A 144 25.76 31.23 -0.48
CA LEU A 144 25.58 29.94 0.19
C LEU A 144 26.84 29.05 0.09
N PHE A 145 27.57 29.17 -1.02
CA PHE A 145 28.86 28.53 -1.25
C PHE A 145 29.95 29.59 -1.29
N SER A 146 31.02 29.43 -0.49
CA SER A 146 32.14 30.37 -0.52
C SER A 146 32.73 30.50 -1.92
N ASP A 147 33.16 31.70 -2.32
CA ASP A 147 33.83 31.96 -3.61
C ASP A 147 34.99 30.99 -3.89
N GLU A 148 35.73 30.56 -2.86
CA GLU A 148 36.81 29.59 -3.00
C GLU A 148 36.30 28.18 -3.38
N LEU A 149 35.15 27.78 -2.84
CA LEU A 149 34.51 26.51 -3.13
C LEU A 149 33.90 26.52 -4.53
N ASN A 150 33.21 27.60 -4.91
CA ASN A 150 32.70 27.80 -6.27
C ASN A 150 33.85 27.75 -7.29
N LYS A 151 34.95 28.46 -7.02
CA LYS A 151 36.14 28.47 -7.88
C LYS A 151 36.85 27.12 -7.95
N LYS A 152 36.96 26.38 -6.84
CA LYS A 152 37.51 25.01 -6.83
C LYS A 152 36.66 24.04 -7.65
N LEU A 153 35.34 24.20 -7.59
CA LEU A 153 34.40 23.35 -8.32
C LEU A 153 34.36 23.67 -9.81
N GLU A 154 34.34 24.95 -10.19
CA GLU A 154 34.52 25.40 -11.58
C GLU A 154 35.84 24.89 -12.17
N ALA A 155 36.94 24.94 -11.40
CA ALA A 155 38.24 24.45 -11.82
C ALA A 155 38.31 22.91 -11.96
N HIS A 156 37.52 22.16 -11.19
CA HIS A 156 37.47 20.69 -11.30
C HIS A 156 36.51 20.19 -12.39
N LEU A 157 35.48 20.97 -12.73
CA LEU A 157 34.36 20.53 -13.57
C LEU A 157 34.39 21.15 -14.99
N GLY A 158 35.12 22.24 -15.23
CA GLY A 158 35.15 22.90 -16.53
C GLY A 158 33.77 23.44 -16.95
N ASP A 159 33.40 23.33 -18.24
CA ASP A 159 32.10 23.75 -18.77
C ASP A 159 30.93 22.83 -18.35
N GLU A 160 31.19 21.72 -17.67
CA GLU A 160 30.13 20.83 -17.19
C GLU A 160 29.45 21.45 -15.97
N LYS A 161 28.31 22.12 -16.20
CA LYS A 161 27.34 22.47 -15.15
C LYS A 161 27.12 21.23 -14.28
N TYR A 162 27.27 21.38 -12.96
CA TYR A 162 26.93 20.36 -11.97
C TYR A 162 25.70 19.54 -12.39
N PRO A 163 25.69 18.22 -12.15
CA PRO A 163 24.41 17.51 -12.10
C PRO A 163 23.59 18.21 -11.03
N HIS A 164 22.57 18.97 -11.45
CA HIS A 164 21.66 19.63 -10.52
C HIS A 164 21.11 18.57 -9.56
N PHE A 165 20.75 18.97 -8.35
CA PHE A 165 20.08 18.06 -7.42
C PHE A 165 18.87 17.41 -8.14
N GLY A 166 18.90 16.09 -8.33
CA GLY A 166 17.88 15.35 -9.08
C GLY A 166 18.01 15.36 -10.62
N ASP A 167 18.95 16.11 -11.20
CA ASP A 167 19.26 16.08 -12.63
C ASP A 167 20.24 14.95 -12.93
N LEU A 168 19.65 13.77 -13.15
CA LEU A 168 20.30 12.59 -13.72
C LEU A 168 20.62 12.81 -15.20
N ARG A 169 21.18 13.97 -15.58
CA ARG A 169 21.77 14.20 -16.89
C ARG A 169 22.68 12.99 -17.16
N LYS A 170 22.45 12.30 -18.28
CA LYS A 170 23.16 11.07 -18.64
C LYS A 170 24.66 11.31 -18.46
N ILE A 171 25.22 10.82 -17.36
CA ILE A 171 26.66 10.77 -17.19
C ILE A 171 27.17 9.98 -18.38
N LYS A 172 28.12 10.56 -19.14
CA LYS A 172 28.65 9.97 -20.36
C LYS A 172 29.20 8.58 -20.01
N GLY A 173 28.58 7.52 -20.53
CA GLY A 173 28.92 6.12 -20.18
C GLY A 173 27.99 5.43 -19.18
N SER A 174 26.97 6.11 -18.63
CA SER A 174 25.97 5.48 -17.76
C SER A 174 25.12 4.47 -18.52
N ARG A 175 25.13 3.22 -18.04
CA ARG A 175 24.30 2.13 -18.57
C ARG A 175 22.91 2.21 -17.92
N ILE A 176 22.11 3.20 -18.32
CA ILE A 176 20.72 3.32 -17.84
C ILE A 176 19.80 2.53 -18.77
N ASN A 177 18.93 1.69 -18.21
CA ASN A 177 17.95 0.91 -18.94
C ASN A 177 16.62 0.86 -18.16
N ASN A 178 15.51 1.17 -18.83
CA ASN A 178 14.15 1.10 -18.26
C ASN A 178 13.45 -0.23 -18.56
N SER A 179 14.17 -1.23 -19.07
CA SER A 179 13.64 -2.57 -19.20
C SER A 179 13.63 -3.26 -17.84
N LEU A 180 12.47 -3.77 -17.42
CA LEU A 180 12.30 -4.52 -16.17
C LEU A 180 13.15 -5.80 -16.12
N PHE A 181 13.54 -6.33 -17.28
CA PHE A 181 14.32 -7.57 -17.40
C PHE A 181 15.82 -7.31 -17.57
N ASN A 182 16.27 -6.08 -17.31
CA ASN A 182 17.68 -5.71 -17.29
C ASN A 182 18.09 -5.29 -15.87
N THR A 183 19.29 -5.64 -15.43
CA THR A 183 19.81 -5.30 -14.10
C THR A 183 20.48 -3.93 -14.05
N ASN A 184 20.60 -3.23 -15.18
CA ASN A 184 21.07 -1.86 -15.26
C ASN A 184 20.10 -0.89 -14.53
N ALA A 185 20.63 0.21 -13.99
CA ALA A 185 19.82 1.22 -13.30
C ALA A 185 18.76 1.82 -14.23
N GLY A 186 17.59 2.16 -13.69
CA GLY A 186 16.46 2.75 -14.42
C GLY A 186 15.83 3.94 -13.70
N TYR A 187 15.02 4.73 -14.39
CA TYR A 187 14.38 5.94 -13.83
C TYR A 187 13.12 5.63 -13.00
N TYR A 188 13.24 4.74 -12.02
CA TYR A 188 12.12 4.37 -11.16
C TYR A 188 12.19 5.11 -9.83
N SER A 189 11.13 5.85 -9.52
CA SER A 189 10.98 6.47 -8.21
C SER A 189 10.51 5.42 -7.20
N VAL A 190 11.26 5.28 -6.12
CA VAL A 190 10.96 4.41 -4.97
C VAL A 190 9.55 4.66 -4.44
N SER A 191 9.17 5.93 -4.27
CA SER A 191 7.84 6.30 -3.76
C SER A 191 6.72 5.90 -4.74
N ARG A 192 6.94 6.02 -6.05
CA ARG A 192 5.95 5.62 -7.07
C ARG A 192 5.73 4.10 -7.06
N ILE A 193 6.79 3.31 -6.93
CA ILE A 193 6.68 1.85 -6.82
C ILE A 193 5.83 1.48 -5.60
N ASN A 194 6.11 2.08 -4.45
CA ASN A 194 5.35 1.81 -3.22
C ASN A 194 3.87 2.23 -3.30
N ILE A 195 3.55 3.32 -4.02
CA ILE A 195 2.16 3.70 -4.29
C ILE A 195 1.46 2.61 -5.13
N VAL A 196 2.11 2.15 -6.20
CA VAL A 196 1.55 1.09 -7.07
C VAL A 196 1.39 -0.21 -6.29
N LEU A 197 2.33 -0.55 -5.40
CA LEU A 197 2.21 -1.72 -4.53
C LEU A 197 0.96 -1.63 -3.63
N GLY A 198 0.74 -0.47 -2.98
CA GLY A 198 -0.46 -0.24 -2.18
C GLY A 198 -1.76 -0.34 -2.99
N GLN A 199 -1.77 0.16 -4.23
CA GLN A 199 -2.91 0.02 -5.15
C GLN A 199 -3.17 -1.43 -5.53
N LEU A 200 -2.12 -2.19 -5.85
CA LEU A 200 -2.22 -3.62 -6.18
C LEU A 200 -2.78 -4.42 -5.01
N LEU A 201 -2.27 -4.18 -3.80
CA LEU A 201 -2.77 -4.80 -2.57
C LEU A 201 -4.26 -4.49 -2.35
N CYS A 202 -4.66 -3.23 -2.55
CA CYS A 202 -6.06 -2.85 -2.46
C CYS A 202 -6.93 -3.60 -3.47
N LEU A 203 -6.48 -3.75 -4.72
CA LEU A 203 -7.21 -4.48 -5.76
C LEU A 203 -7.38 -5.96 -5.40
N VAL A 204 -6.33 -6.60 -4.89
CA VAL A 204 -6.39 -8.01 -4.44
C VAL A 204 -7.43 -8.16 -3.32
N TRP A 205 -7.40 -7.31 -2.31
CA TRP A 205 -8.35 -7.37 -1.20
C TRP A 205 -9.79 -7.04 -1.61
N ILE A 206 -10.00 -6.13 -2.57
CA ILE A 206 -11.31 -5.90 -3.19
C ILE A 206 -11.80 -7.17 -3.89
N GLY A 207 -10.94 -7.86 -4.63
CA GLY A 207 -11.26 -9.12 -5.30
C GLY A 207 -11.67 -10.21 -4.30
N ILE A 208 -10.88 -10.42 -3.25
CA ILE A 208 -11.17 -11.39 -2.18
C ILE A 208 -12.51 -11.05 -1.49
N SER A 209 -12.68 -9.80 -1.06
CA SER A 209 -13.90 -9.35 -0.39
C SER A 209 -15.12 -9.51 -1.30
N GLY A 210 -14.99 -9.15 -2.59
CA GLY A 210 -16.05 -9.29 -3.58
C GLY A 210 -16.45 -10.75 -3.79
N PHE A 211 -15.48 -11.66 -3.87
CA PHE A 211 -15.76 -13.09 -3.99
C PHE A 211 -16.56 -13.61 -2.79
N HIS A 212 -16.15 -13.30 -1.56
CA HIS A 212 -16.88 -13.77 -0.38
C HIS A 212 -18.26 -13.11 -0.25
N LEU A 213 -18.37 -11.82 -0.58
CA LEU A 213 -19.64 -11.09 -0.58
C LEU A 213 -20.65 -11.69 -1.59
N PHE A 214 -20.20 -12.05 -2.80
CA PHE A 214 -21.03 -12.71 -3.80
C PHE A 214 -21.57 -14.06 -3.31
N ASN A 215 -20.73 -14.88 -2.68
CA ASN A 215 -21.15 -16.16 -2.14
C ASN A 215 -22.15 -16.02 -0.99
N ILE A 216 -21.98 -15.03 -0.10
CA ILE A 216 -22.95 -14.72 0.96
C ILE A 216 -24.32 -14.40 0.35
N PHE A 217 -24.37 -13.56 -0.68
CA PHE A 217 -25.65 -13.25 -1.34
C PHE A 217 -26.28 -14.50 -1.94
N ASN A 218 -25.54 -15.29 -2.70
CA ASN A 218 -26.06 -16.52 -3.30
C ASN A 218 -26.64 -17.49 -2.25
N GLU A 219 -25.98 -17.64 -1.10
CA GLU A 219 -26.47 -18.48 0.00
C GLU A 219 -27.75 -17.92 0.63
N ILE A 220 -27.84 -16.60 0.84
CA ILE A 220 -29.06 -15.95 1.35
C ILE A 220 -30.24 -16.17 0.40
N PHE A 221 -30.03 -15.98 -0.92
CA PHE A 221 -31.08 -16.13 -1.94
C PHE A 221 -31.54 -17.59 -2.13
N THR A 222 -30.67 -18.56 -1.83
CA THR A 222 -30.99 -19.99 -1.98
C THR A 222 -31.66 -20.59 -0.74
N THR A 223 -31.33 -20.09 0.45
CA THR A 223 -31.74 -20.70 1.73
C THR A 223 -33.09 -20.18 2.24
N ASP A 224 -33.37 -18.88 2.08
CA ASP A 224 -34.61 -18.30 2.60
C ASP A 224 -35.80 -18.62 1.67
N LYS A 225 -36.78 -19.38 2.19
CA LYS A 225 -37.97 -19.81 1.43
C LYS A 225 -38.84 -18.64 0.96
N ASN A 226 -38.94 -17.57 1.75
CA ASN A 226 -39.73 -16.39 1.38
C ASN A 226 -39.05 -15.65 0.23
N ILE A 227 -37.73 -15.47 0.31
CA ILE A 227 -36.93 -14.83 -0.74
C ILE A 227 -36.89 -15.70 -1.99
N LYS A 228 -36.70 -17.03 -1.84
CA LYS A 228 -36.71 -18.00 -2.93
C LYS A 228 -38.04 -18.01 -3.68
N SER A 229 -39.15 -17.77 -3.00
CA SER A 229 -40.47 -17.67 -3.63
C SER A 229 -40.68 -16.37 -4.41
N LEU A 230 -40.00 -15.27 -4.02
CA LEU A 230 -40.07 -13.97 -4.69
C LEU A 230 -39.32 -13.94 -6.03
N PHE A 231 -38.34 -14.82 -6.22
CA PHE A 231 -37.51 -14.87 -7.42
C PHE A 231 -37.59 -16.26 -8.07
N THR A 232 -38.13 -16.37 -9.29
CA THR A 232 -38.06 -17.61 -10.08
C THR A 232 -36.60 -18.04 -10.31
N THR A 233 -36.33 -19.34 -10.37
CA THR A 233 -34.97 -19.94 -10.40
C THR A 233 -34.04 -19.33 -11.46
N ASN A 234 -34.55 -18.91 -12.62
CA ASN A 234 -33.75 -18.27 -13.68
C ASN A 234 -33.43 -16.78 -13.39
N ASN A 235 -34.22 -16.12 -12.54
CA ASN A 235 -34.01 -14.73 -12.13
C ASN A 235 -33.15 -14.60 -10.87
N GLN A 236 -33.02 -15.66 -10.06
CA GLN A 236 -32.29 -15.64 -8.78
C GLN A 236 -30.81 -15.30 -8.93
N THR A 237 -30.12 -15.90 -9.91
CA THR A 237 -28.69 -15.61 -10.16
C THR A 237 -28.50 -14.18 -10.65
N ILE A 238 -29.37 -13.70 -11.52
CA ILE A 238 -29.33 -12.33 -12.05
C ILE A 238 -29.59 -11.31 -10.93
N THR A 239 -30.57 -11.56 -10.05
CA THR A 239 -30.85 -10.71 -8.89
C THR A 239 -29.68 -10.70 -7.90
N SER A 240 -29.06 -11.86 -7.64
CA SER A 240 -27.89 -11.98 -6.76
C SER A 240 -26.70 -11.19 -7.31
N ILE A 241 -26.45 -11.26 -8.62
CA ILE A 241 -25.42 -10.47 -9.31
C ILE A 241 -25.75 -8.98 -9.20
N PHE A 242 -26.99 -8.57 -9.45
CA PHE A 242 -27.39 -7.16 -9.38
C PHE A 242 -27.18 -6.57 -7.98
N ILE A 243 -27.58 -7.28 -6.93
CA ILE A 243 -27.41 -6.83 -5.54
C ILE A 243 -25.94 -6.85 -5.13
N PHE A 244 -25.16 -7.83 -5.59
CA PHE A 244 -23.72 -7.83 -5.42
C PHE A 244 -23.07 -6.59 -6.07
N LEU A 245 -23.47 -6.22 -7.29
CA LEU A 245 -22.94 -5.04 -7.97
C LEU A 245 -23.31 -3.75 -7.22
N VAL A 246 -24.55 -3.62 -6.74
CA VAL A 246 -25.01 -2.47 -5.96
C VAL A 246 -24.28 -2.36 -4.62
N THR A 247 -24.08 -3.47 -3.91
CA THR A 247 -23.40 -3.49 -2.62
C THR A 247 -21.90 -3.28 -2.74
N SER A 248 -21.27 -3.84 -3.77
CA SER A 248 -19.87 -3.55 -4.12
C SER A 248 -19.68 -2.08 -4.49
N PHE A 249 -20.59 -1.51 -5.29
CA PHE A 249 -20.56 -0.08 -5.64
C PHE A 249 -20.75 0.84 -4.44
N THR A 250 -21.67 0.51 -3.52
CA THR A 250 -21.87 1.29 -2.29
C THR A 250 -20.68 1.20 -1.34
N ILE A 251 -20.07 0.02 -1.18
CA ILE A 251 -18.82 -0.13 -0.41
C ILE A 251 -17.70 0.71 -1.05
N PHE A 252 -17.55 0.66 -2.37
CA PHE A 252 -16.59 1.48 -3.10
C PHE A 252 -16.83 2.97 -2.85
N LEU A 253 -18.10 3.42 -2.95
CA LEU A 253 -18.49 4.80 -2.67
C LEU A 253 -18.16 5.20 -1.23
N LEU A 254 -18.43 4.34 -0.24
CA LEU A 254 -18.13 4.59 1.17
C LEU A 254 -16.61 4.68 1.43
N VAL A 255 -15.82 3.77 0.85
CA VAL A 255 -14.35 3.81 0.94
C VAL A 255 -13.80 5.07 0.27
N TRP A 256 -14.37 5.46 -0.88
CA TRP A 256 -14.00 6.68 -1.58
C TRP A 256 -14.38 7.94 -0.78
N LEU A 257 -15.59 8.02 -0.22
CA LEU A 257 -16.04 9.11 0.64
C LEU A 257 -15.20 9.21 1.92
N PHE A 258 -14.86 8.07 2.54
CA PHE A 258 -13.96 8.04 3.70
C PHE A 258 -12.58 8.61 3.33
N THR A 259 -12.06 8.23 2.16
CA THR A 259 -10.80 8.78 1.62
C THR A 259 -10.92 10.29 1.36
N LEU A 260 -12.07 10.77 0.88
CA LEU A 260 -12.33 12.20 0.72
C LEU A 260 -12.40 12.95 2.05
N VAL A 261 -13.01 12.38 3.09
CA VAL A 261 -13.05 12.99 4.43
C VAL A 261 -11.64 13.12 5.00
N LEU A 262 -10.81 12.09 4.85
CA LEU A 262 -9.42 12.13 5.29
C LEU A 262 -8.59 13.15 4.50
N THR A 263 -8.83 13.31 3.20
CA THR A 263 -8.07 14.26 2.37
C THR A 263 -8.59 15.70 2.47
N LYS A 264 -9.88 15.92 2.67
CA LYS A 264 -10.48 17.27 2.81
C LYS A 264 -10.03 17.98 4.08
N LYS A 265 -9.71 17.24 5.15
CA LYS A 265 -9.16 17.80 6.39
C LYS A 265 -7.72 18.34 6.21
N VAL A 266 -7.00 17.87 5.20
CA VAL A 266 -5.64 18.33 4.87
C VAL A 266 -5.69 19.65 4.07
N ASN A 267 -6.63 19.80 3.15
CA ASN A 267 -6.75 21.01 2.31
C ASN A 267 -7.37 22.22 3.02
N SER A 268 -7.81 22.10 4.28
CA SER A 268 -8.30 23.22 5.08
C SER A 268 -7.23 23.83 6.00
N GLN A 269 -5.97 23.38 5.88
CA GLN A 269 -4.83 23.89 6.64
C GLN A 269 -3.74 24.52 5.76
N ASP A 270 -3.92 24.51 4.44
CA ASP A 270 -3.17 25.31 3.46
C ASP A 270 -4.03 26.54 3.07
#